data_AF-I1XFP0-F1
#
_entry.id   AF-I1XFP0-F1
#
_cell.length_a   1.000
_cell.length_b   1.000
_cell.length_c   1.000
_cell.angle_alpha   90.00
_cell.angle_beta   90.00
_cell.angle_gamma   90.00
#
_symmetry.space_group_name_H-M   'P 1'
#
loop_
_entity.id
_entity.type
_entity.pdbx_description
1 polymer ?
#
loop_
_entity_poly.entity_id
_entity_poly.type
_entity_poly.pdbx_seq_one_letter_code
_entity_poly.pdbx_strand_id
1 'polypeptide(L)' 'MPVEPNQLKKLRKELGLTQAEAAESVRVERQTWISWERDTDKPTARTIPDGLLELFCIKHKVNYKVLDKKVYIVYH' A
#
# COMPACT_ATOMS: atom_id res chain seq x y z
N MET A 1 -6.17 12.44 -2.83
CA MET A 1 -5.51 12.16 -1.54
C MET A 1 -4.58 10.97 -1.76
N PRO A 2 -3.41 10.91 -1.07
CA PRO A 2 -2.57 9.72 -1.12
C PRO A 2 -3.37 8.47 -0.69
N VAL A 3 -2.88 7.29 -1.02
CA VAL A 3 -3.57 6.03 -0.66
C VAL A 3 -3.74 5.95 0.86
N GLU A 4 -4.98 5.87 1.30
CA GLU A 4 -5.32 5.75 2.72
C GLU A 4 -5.00 4.34 3.23
N PRO A 5 -4.69 4.15 4.54
CA PRO A 5 -4.42 2.84 5.12
C PRO A 5 -5.52 1.80 4.83
N ASN A 6 -6.78 2.24 4.85
CA ASN A 6 -7.93 1.40 4.53
C ASN A 6 -7.98 0.99 3.05
N GLN A 7 -7.54 1.86 2.14
CA GLN A 7 -7.43 1.56 0.71
C GLN A 7 -6.31 0.55 0.45
N LEU A 8 -5.16 0.71 1.10
CA LEU A 8 -4.05 -0.24 1.01
C LEU A 8 -4.47 -1.64 1.49
N LYS A 9 -5.15 -1.71 2.64
CA LYS A 9 -5.68 -2.96 3.20
C LYS A 9 -6.73 -3.61 2.29
N LYS A 10 -7.61 -2.81 1.67
CA LYS A 10 -8.60 -3.31 0.70
C LYS A 10 -7.92 -3.87 -0.54
N LEU A 11 -6.96 -3.12 -1.11
CA LEU A 11 -6.19 -3.56 -2.27
C LEU A 11 -5.47 -4.88 -2.01
N ARG A 12 -4.77 -5.01 -0.86
CA ARG A 12 -4.10 -6.25 -0.49
C ARG A 12 -5.07 -7.43 -0.43
N LYS A 13 -6.24 -7.24 0.18
CA LYS A 13 -7.27 -8.28 0.29
C LYS A 13 -7.86 -8.66 -1.06
N GLU A 14 -8.09 -7.69 -1.95
CA GLU A 14 -8.56 -7.93 -3.32
C GLU A 14 -7.55 -8.76 -4.13
N LEU A 15 -6.25 -8.57 -3.87
CA LEU A 15 -5.17 -9.37 -4.44
C LEU A 15 -4.98 -10.74 -3.77
N GLY A 16 -5.77 -11.06 -2.73
CA GLY A 16 -5.69 -12.34 -2.00
C GLY A 16 -4.43 -12.50 -1.13
N LEU A 17 -3.69 -11.41 -0.86
CA LEU A 17 -2.41 -11.46 -0.17
C LEU A 17 -2.56 -11.35 1.35
N THR A 18 -1.72 -12.08 2.07
CA THR A 18 -1.45 -11.84 3.49
C THR A 18 -0.58 -10.60 3.67
N GLN A 19 -0.53 -10.06 4.90
CA GLN A 19 0.33 -8.92 5.22
C GLN A 19 1.82 -9.25 5.04
N ALA A 20 2.22 -10.52 5.23
CA ALA A 20 3.59 -10.95 5.02
C ALA A 20 3.94 -10.99 3.52
N GLU A 21 3.08 -11.57 2.68
CA GLU A 21 3.30 -11.63 1.22
C GLU A 21 3.33 -10.23 0.60
N ALA A 22 2.46 -9.34 1.06
CA ALA A 22 2.46 -7.96 0.60
C ALA A 22 3.74 -7.21 1.02
N ALA A 23 4.22 -7.42 2.25
CA ALA A 23 5.50 -6.87 2.71
C ALA A 23 6.70 -7.39 1.90
N GLU A 24 6.73 -8.71 1.67
CA GLU A 24 7.77 -9.39 0.88
C GLU A 24 7.80 -8.86 -0.57
N SER A 25 6.62 -8.59 -1.15
CA SER A 25 6.53 -8.06 -2.51
C SER A 25 7.29 -6.73 -2.68
N VAL A 26 7.33 -5.89 -1.66
CA VAL A 26 8.05 -4.60 -1.65
C VAL A 26 9.34 -4.63 -0.83
N ARG A 27 9.81 -5.82 -0.43
CA ARG A 27 11.07 -6.05 0.31
C ARG A 27 11.14 -5.31 1.64
N VAL A 28 10.05 -5.34 2.41
CA VAL A 28 10.02 -4.80 3.77
C VAL A 28 9.57 -5.84 4.77
N GLU A 29 9.87 -5.58 6.04
CA GLU A 29 9.36 -6.39 7.15
C GLU A 29 7.84 -6.34 7.27
N ARG A 30 7.24 -7.47 7.66
CA ARG A 30 5.78 -7.58 7.90
C ARG A 30 5.26 -6.48 8.84
N GLN A 31 6.02 -6.14 9.89
CA GLN A 31 5.63 -5.13 10.87
C GLN A 31 5.51 -3.73 10.22
N THR A 32 6.37 -3.44 9.25
CA THR A 32 6.31 -2.19 8.48
C THR A 32 5.02 -2.13 7.67
N TRP A 33 4.66 -3.21 6.98
CA TRP A 33 3.39 -3.28 6.26
C TRP A 33 2.17 -3.10 7.17
N ILE A 34 2.18 -3.74 8.34
CA ILE A 34 1.12 -3.58 9.34
C ILE A 34 0.98 -2.11 9.77
N SER A 35 2.10 -1.39 9.93
CA SER A 35 2.07 0.03 10.29
C SER A 35 1.42 0.92 9.21
N TRP A 36 1.49 0.51 7.94
CA TRP A 36 0.86 1.21 6.82
C TRP A 36 -0.65 0.98 6.69
N GLU A 37 -1.15 -0.14 7.21
CA GLU A 37 -2.58 -0.46 7.26
C GLU A 37 -3.28 0.05 8.53
N ARG A 38 -2.54 0.65 9.47
CA ARG A 38 -3.09 1.17 10.72
C ARG A 38 -3.81 2.49 10.50
N ASP A 39 -4.88 2.69 11.26
CA ASP A 39 -5.60 3.96 11.32
C ASP A 39 -4.65 5.11 11.68
N THR A 40 -4.79 6.24 10.98
CA THR A 40 -3.93 7.43 11.12
C THR A 40 -3.94 8.02 12.53
N ASP A 41 -4.95 7.71 13.34
CA ASP A 41 -5.08 8.17 14.73
C ASP A 41 -4.10 7.48 15.70
N LYS A 42 -3.45 6.40 15.27
CA LYS A 42 -2.50 5.67 16.11
C LYS A 42 -1.10 6.26 15.99
N PRO A 43 -0.34 6.41 17.10
CA PRO A 43 1.02 7.00 17.08
C PRO A 43 2.06 6.16 16.32
N THR A 44 1.70 4.95 15.93
CA THR A 44 2.54 4.01 15.17
C THR A 44 2.08 3.86 13.72
N ALA A 45 1.05 4.60 13.31
CA ALA A 45 0.62 4.65 11.93
C ALA A 45 1.68 5.34 11.09
N ARG A 46 1.98 4.75 9.94
CA ARG A 46 2.90 5.31 8.96
C ARG A 46 2.22 5.28 7.60
N THR A 47 2.60 6.18 6.72
CA THR A 47 2.16 6.12 5.33
C THR A 47 3.17 5.30 4.52
N ILE A 48 2.67 4.48 3.59
CA ILE A 48 3.54 3.80 2.63
C ILE A 48 4.24 4.86 1.74
N PRO A 49 5.57 4.81 1.56
CA PRO A 49 6.26 5.67 0.61
C PRO A 49 5.78 5.45 -0.82
N ASP A 50 5.64 6.53 -1.61
CA ASP A 50 5.11 6.47 -2.99
C ASP A 50 5.89 5.47 -3.88
N GLY A 51 7.22 5.41 -3.75
CA GLY A 51 8.03 4.47 -4.54
C GLY A 51 7.79 3.00 -4.20
N LEU A 52 7.46 2.67 -2.94
CA LEU A 52 7.11 1.29 -2.56
C LEU A 52 5.69 0.95 -2.98
N LEU A 53 4.78 1.93 -2.92
CA LEU A 53 3.42 1.77 -3.42
C LEU A 53 3.42 1.57 -4.95
N GLU A 54 4.24 2.31 -5.68
CA GLU A 54 4.45 2.11 -7.12
C GLU A 54 5.01 0.72 -7.42
N LEU A 55 6.06 0.29 -6.72
CA LEU A 55 6.61 -1.05 -6.87
C LEU A 55 5.56 -2.14 -6.60
N PHE A 56 4.74 -1.96 -5.57
CA PHE A 56 3.62 -2.86 -5.25
C PHE A 56 2.63 -2.94 -6.42
N CYS A 57 2.19 -1.79 -6.94
CA CYS A 57 1.24 -1.74 -8.04
C CYS A 57 1.80 -2.40 -9.32
N ILE A 58 3.07 -2.13 -9.66
CA ILE A 58 3.75 -2.74 -10.82
C ILE A 58 3.79 -4.26 -10.68
N LYS A 59 4.20 -4.79 -9.50
CA LYS A 59 4.32 -6.24 -9.28
C LYS A 59 2.99 -6.97 -9.34
N HIS A 60 1.94 -6.37 -8.79
CA HIS A 60 0.61 -6.98 -8.73
C HIS A 60 -0.31 -6.57 -9.88
N LYS A 61 0.24 -5.88 -10.90
CA LYS A 61 -0.50 -5.41 -12.09
C LYS A 61 -1.75 -4.60 -11.73
N VAL A 62 -1.64 -3.77 -10.69
CA VAL A 62 -2.71 -2.88 -10.23
C VAL A 62 -2.67 -1.61 -11.06
N ASN A 63 -3.81 -1.17 -11.57
CA ASN A 63 -3.91 0.10 -12.28
C ASN A 63 -3.75 1.28 -11.30
N TYR A 64 -2.75 2.12 -11.56
CA TYR A 64 -2.49 3.33 -10.80
C TYR A 64 -2.23 4.52 -11.74
N LYS A 65 -2.40 5.72 -11.20
CA LYS A 65 -2.03 6.98 -11.85
C LYS A 65 -1.04 7.72 -10.96
N VAL A 66 -0.04 8.34 -11.56
CA VAL A 66 0.86 9.25 -10.86
C VAL A 66 0.47 10.68 -11.19
N LEU A 67 0.11 11.45 -10.17
CA LEU A 67 -0.19 12.89 -10.29
C LEU A 67 0.62 13.62 -9.22
N ASP A 68 1.34 14.69 -9.60
CA ASP A 68 2.18 15.48 -8.68
C ASP A 68 3.12 14.64 -7.78
N LYS A 69 3.76 13.62 -8.38
CA LYS A 69 4.65 12.65 -7.69
C LYS A 69 3.97 11.77 -6.63
N LYS A 70 2.63 11.73 -6.60
CA LYS A 70 1.85 10.86 -5.72
C LYS A 70 1.17 9.75 -6.50
N VAL A 71 1.10 8.56 -5.92
CA VAL A 71 0.45 7.39 -6.51
C VAL A 71 -1.03 7.33 -6.11
N TYR A 72 -1.90 7.16 -7.10
CA TYR A 72 -3.35 7.06 -6.94
C TYR A 72 -3.83 5.73 -7.52
N ILE A 73 -4.49 4.90 -6.70
CA ILE A 73 -5.10 3.65 -7.17
C ILE A 73 -6.39 3.98 -7.93
N VAL A 74 -6.54 3.46 -9.15
CA VAL A 74 -7.75 3.63 -9.96
C VAL A 74 -8.64 2.41 -9.73
N TYR A 75 -9.72 2.59 -8.98
CA TYR A 75 -10.78 1.60 -8.86
C TYR A 75 -11.72 1.76 -10.07
N HIS A 76 -11.96 0.66 -10.81
CA HIS A 76 -12.95 0.61 -11.89
C HIS A 76 -14.35 0.32 -11.35
#